data_AF-A0A852RSY4-F1
#
_entry.id   AF-A0A852RSY4-F1
#
_cell.length_a   1.000
_cell.length_b   1.000
_cell.length_c   1.000
_cell.angle_alpha   90.00
_cell.angle_beta   90.00
_cell.angle_gamma   90.00
#
_symmetry.space_group_name_H-M   'P 1'
#
loop_
_entity.id
_entity.type
_entity.pdbx_description
1 polymer ?
#
loop_
_entity_poly.entity_id
_entity_poly.type
_entity_poly.pdbx_seq_one_letter_code
_entity_poly.pdbx_strand_id
1 'polypeptide(L)'
;MSASVKLATSMPGDPQTNGVDALAPILVREGLGEIDEQLRVGIIWFDTSKVTTNSDTGDHVPTIRVRRIEPVGVVGDVDPSIVAAVEAAVERRTGRKAIPFGIVEVSSDGAFGDPDQRAIDDPEDEN
;
A
#
# COMPACT_ATOMS: atom_id res chain seq x y z
N MET A 1 -13.91 2.04 26.72
CA MET A 1 -13.15 0.94 26.07
C MET A 1 -13.06 1.28 24.60
N SER A 2 -11.94 1.85 24.15
CA SER A 2 -11.72 2.14 22.72
C SER A 2 -11.46 0.81 22.01
N ALA A 3 -12.30 0.45 21.04
CA ALA A 3 -12.07 -0.73 20.22
C ALA A 3 -10.81 -0.48 19.37
N SER A 4 -9.70 -1.11 19.76
CA SER A 4 -8.48 -1.15 18.96
C SER A 4 -8.77 -1.90 17.67
N VAL A 5 -9.03 -1.18 16.59
CA VAL A 5 -9.07 -1.77 15.25
C VAL A 5 -7.67 -2.27 14.93
N LYS A 6 -7.54 -3.55 14.64
CA LYS A 6 -6.24 -4.15 14.30
C LYS A 6 -5.86 -3.69 12.88
N LEU A 7 -4.95 -2.73 12.78
CA LEU A 7 -4.32 -2.42 11.50
C LEU A 7 -3.33 -3.53 11.12
N ALA A 8 -3.05 -3.67 9.82
CA ALA A 8 -2.09 -4.64 9.30
C ALA A 8 -0.72 -4.51 10.02
N THR A 9 -0.06 -5.64 10.25
CA THR A 9 1.14 -5.84 11.09
C THR A 9 2.38 -5.03 10.69
N SER A 10 2.32 -4.29 9.59
CA SER A 10 3.43 -3.53 9.01
C SER A 10 3.39 -2.03 9.36
N MET A 11 2.35 -1.57 10.06
CA MET A 11 2.16 -0.17 10.42
C MET A 11 2.77 0.15 11.79
N PRO A 12 3.25 1.40 12.03
CA PRO A 12 3.72 1.81 13.35
C PRO A 12 2.59 1.67 14.39
N GLY A 13 2.90 1.12 15.57
CA GLY A 13 1.89 0.92 16.64
C GLY A 13 1.68 2.12 17.56
N ASP A 14 2.29 3.28 17.26
CA ASP A 14 2.22 4.49 18.09
C ASP A 14 1.37 5.57 17.37
N PRO A 15 0.28 6.06 17.98
CA PRO A 15 -0.57 7.12 17.43
C PRO A 15 0.15 8.40 17.02
N GLN A 16 1.33 8.71 17.60
CA GLN A 16 2.13 9.87 17.18
C GLN A 16 2.82 9.69 15.83
N THR A 17 2.94 8.45 15.38
CA THR A 17 3.65 8.08 14.13
C THR A 17 2.75 7.37 13.12
N ASN A 18 1.56 6.96 13.55
CA ASN A 18 0.56 6.31 12.71
C ASN A 18 -0.74 7.11 12.69
N GLY A 19 -0.83 8.08 11.77
CA GLY A 19 -2.06 8.85 11.60
C GLY A 19 -3.24 8.02 11.05
N VAL A 20 -3.01 6.80 10.53
CA VAL A 20 -4.09 5.93 10.02
C VAL A 20 -4.94 5.36 11.15
N ASP A 21 -4.40 5.19 12.36
CA ASP A 21 -5.17 4.73 13.51
C ASP A 21 -6.38 5.63 13.78
N ALA A 22 -6.24 6.94 13.59
CA ALA A 22 -7.32 7.90 13.75
C ALA A 22 -8.44 7.72 12.70
N LEU A 23 -8.12 7.16 11.54
CA LEU A 23 -9.08 6.88 10.46
C LEU A 23 -9.78 5.53 10.64
N ALA A 24 -9.31 4.67 11.55
CA ALA A 24 -9.81 3.31 11.66
C ALA A 24 -11.34 3.17 11.80
N PRO A 25 -12.05 4.03 12.56
CA PRO A 25 -13.52 3.98 12.60
C PRO A 25 -14.17 4.25 11.24
N ILE A 26 -13.62 5.16 10.44
CA ILE A 26 -14.14 5.49 9.10
C ILE A 26 -13.87 4.33 8.14
N LEU A 27 -12.65 3.78 8.15
CA LEU A 27 -12.25 2.66 7.29
C LEU A 27 -13.08 1.39 7.57
N VAL A 28 -13.42 1.12 8.83
CA VAL A 28 -14.32 0.00 9.17
C VAL A 28 -15.70 0.20 8.56
N ARG A 29 -16.25 1.41 8.61
CA ARG A 29 -17.58 1.71 8.04
C ARG A 29 -17.58 1.60 6.52
N GLU A 30 -16.51 2.03 5.85
CA GLU A 30 -16.31 1.84 4.41
C GLU A 30 -16.27 0.34 4.07
N GLY A 31 -15.45 -0.45 4.77
CA GLY A 31 -15.34 -1.90 4.51
C GLY A 31 -16.60 -2.71 4.85
N LEU A 32 -17.49 -2.19 5.69
CA LEU A 32 -18.80 -2.77 5.98
C LEU A 32 -19.89 -2.30 5.00
N GLY A 33 -19.58 -1.38 4.09
CA GLY A 33 -20.53 -0.81 3.13
C GLY A 33 -21.55 0.14 3.76
N GLU A 34 -21.28 0.69 4.95
CA GLU A 34 -22.15 1.69 5.59
C GLU A 34 -22.01 3.08 4.96
N ILE A 35 -20.85 3.36 4.36
CA ILE A 35 -20.52 4.59 3.64
C ILE A 35 -19.70 4.24 2.40
N ASP A 36 -19.69 5.13 1.41
CA ASP A 36 -18.97 4.93 0.16
C ASP A 36 -17.45 4.89 0.38
N GLU A 37 -16.77 3.99 -0.32
CA GLU A 37 -15.30 3.90 -0.32
C GLU A 37 -14.69 5.16 -0.96
N GLN A 38 -13.63 5.69 -0.35
CA GLN A 38 -12.92 6.85 -0.91
C GLN A 38 -11.42 6.62 -0.95
N LEU A 39 -10.82 6.98 -2.08
CA LEU A 39 -9.37 6.96 -2.22
C LEU A 39 -8.75 8.09 -1.39
N ARG A 40 -7.85 7.72 -0.48
CA ARG A 40 -7.14 8.63 0.42
C ARG A 40 -5.67 8.72 0.06
N VAL A 41 -5.12 9.90 0.30
CA VAL A 41 -3.72 10.22 0.08
C VAL A 41 -3.03 10.30 1.43
N GLY A 42 -1.86 9.68 1.54
CA GLY A 42 -1.01 9.74 2.73
C GLY A 42 0.44 9.96 2.38
N ILE A 43 1.18 10.61 3.27
CA ILE A 43 2.63 10.77 3.18
C ILE A 43 3.27 9.70 4.06
N ILE A 44 4.22 8.96 3.49
CA ILE A 44 4.90 7.85 4.16
C ILE A 44 6.39 8.12 4.30
N TRP A 45 6.93 7.80 5.48
CA TRP A 45 8.36 7.62 5.70
C TRP A 45 8.61 6.13 5.86
N PHE A 46 9.56 5.60 5.09
CA PHE A 46 9.84 4.18 5.08
C PHE A 46 11.34 3.89 4.94
N ASP A 47 11.74 2.72 5.42
CA ASP A 47 13.06 2.15 5.19
C ASP A 47 12.95 0.67 4.78
N THR A 48 14.07 0.05 4.43
CA THR A 48 14.11 -1.39 4.16
C THR A 48 14.39 -2.13 5.45
N SER A 49 13.55 -3.11 5.78
CA SER A 49 13.74 -3.95 6.97
C SER A 49 14.58 -5.20 6.70
N LYS A 50 14.39 -5.83 5.54
CA LYS A 50 15.15 -6.98 5.07
C LYS A 50 15.12 -7.04 3.55
N VAL A 51 16.05 -7.78 2.98
CA VAL A 51 16.06 -8.15 1.56
C VAL A 51 16.15 -9.66 1.48
N THR A 52 15.19 -10.29 0.81
CA THR A 52 15.22 -11.72 0.52
C THR A 52 15.76 -11.92 -0.89
N THR A 53 16.72 -12.81 -1.06
CA THR A 53 17.25 -13.16 -2.39
C THR A 53 16.70 -14.51 -2.81
N ASN A 54 16.11 -14.59 -4.01
CA ASN A 54 15.77 -15.86 -4.63
C ASN A 54 17.05 -16.46 -5.25
N SER A 55 17.48 -17.63 -4.77
CA SER A 55 18.70 -18.29 -5.25
C SER A 55 18.60 -18.78 -6.70
N ASP A 56 17.39 -19.06 -7.18
CA ASP A 56 17.17 -19.66 -8.48
C ASP A 56 17.12 -18.60 -9.58
N THR A 57 16.51 -17.45 -9.29
CA THR A 57 16.38 -16.34 -10.25
C THR A 57 17.42 -15.23 -10.04
N GLY A 58 18.03 -15.16 -8.86
CA GLY A 58 18.88 -14.03 -8.44
C GLY A 58 18.10 -12.78 -8.02
N ASP A 59 16.76 -12.83 -7.98
CA ASP A 59 15.94 -11.66 -7.68
C ASP A 59 16.09 -11.22 -6.22
N HIS A 60 16.21 -9.91 -6.00
CA HIS A 60 16.22 -9.30 -4.67
C HIS A 60 14.86 -8.68 -4.37
N VAL A 61 14.17 -9.20 -3.35
CA VAL A 61 12.86 -8.73 -2.89
C VAL A 61 13.03 -7.95 -1.59
N PRO A 62 13.04 -6.60 -1.62
CA PRO A 62 13.12 -5.78 -0.42
C PRO A 62 11.77 -5.76 0.32
N THR A 63 11.80 -5.94 1.63
CA THR A 63 10.65 -5.72 2.51
C THR A 63 10.70 -4.30 3.07
N ILE A 64 9.74 -3.46 2.66
CA ILE A 64 9.60 -2.08 3.15
C ILE A 64 8.96 -2.08 4.53
N ARG A 65 9.50 -1.27 5.44
CA ARG A 65 8.93 -0.95 6.74
C ARG A 65 8.54 0.51 6.78
N VAL A 66 7.28 0.77 7.09
CA VAL A 66 6.77 2.12 7.33
C VAL A 66 7.20 2.55 8.74
N ARG A 67 7.85 3.72 8.82
CA ARG A 67 8.27 4.35 10.09
C ARG A 67 7.27 5.37 10.57
N ARG A 68 6.65 6.06 9.62
CA ARG A 68 5.62 7.05 9.88
C ARG A 68 4.67 7.11 8.71
N ILE A 69 3.40 7.34 9.00
CA ILE A 69 2.39 7.65 7.99
C ILE A 69 1.52 8.81 8.50
N GLU A 70 1.23 9.75 7.60
CA GLU A 70 0.29 10.85 7.87
C GLU A 70 -0.76 10.89 6.75
N PRO A 71 -2.04 10.61 7.03
CA PRO A 71 -3.11 10.85 6.09
C PRO A 71 -3.25 12.34 5.79
N VAL A 72 -3.32 12.68 4.52
CA VAL A 72 -3.49 14.06 4.04
C VAL A 72 -4.96 14.39 3.82
N GLY A 73 -5.72 13.46 3.25
CA GLY A 73 -7.13 13.66 2.93
C GLY A 73 -7.60 12.73 1.82
N VAL A 74 -8.82 12.96 1.34
CA VAL A 74 -9.37 12.28 0.16
C VAL A 74 -8.83 12.95 -1.11
N VAL A 75 -8.61 12.17 -2.16
CA VAL A 75 -7.97 12.61 -3.41
C VAL A 75 -8.53 13.92 -3.99
N GLY A 76 -9.84 14.15 -3.89
CA GLY A 76 -10.49 15.36 -4.42
C GLY A 76 -10.28 16.63 -3.59
N ASP A 77 -9.89 16.49 -2.32
CA ASP A 77 -9.78 17.59 -1.37
C ASP A 77 -8.33 17.85 -0.92
N VAL A 78 -7.36 17.17 -1.55
CA VAL A 78 -5.94 17.34 -1.24
C VAL A 78 -5.48 18.73 -1.68
N ASP A 79 -4.66 19.37 -0.82
CA ASP A 79 -4.05 20.66 -1.12
C ASP A 79 -3.28 20.64 -2.47
N PRO A 80 -3.50 21.62 -3.36
CA PRO A 80 -2.84 21.67 -4.66
C PRO A 80 -1.30 21.61 -4.62
N SER A 81 -0.69 22.06 -3.53
CA SER A 81 0.77 21.98 -3.34
C SER A 81 1.27 20.53 -3.20
N ILE A 82 0.47 19.66 -2.58
CA ILE A 82 0.78 18.23 -2.44
C ILE A 82 0.59 17.53 -3.79
N VAL A 83 -0.47 17.90 -4.52
CA VAL A 83 -0.70 17.43 -5.90
C VAL A 83 0.50 17.74 -6.78
N ALA A 84 0.94 19.00 -6.81
CA ALA A 84 2.09 19.43 -7.60
C ALA A 84 3.39 18.74 -7.18
N ALA A 85 3.60 18.52 -5.88
CA ALA A 85 4.76 17.80 -5.37
C ALA A 85 4.80 16.34 -5.84
N VAL A 86 3.65 15.66 -5.87
CA VAL A 86 3.51 14.29 -6.37
C VAL A 86 3.77 14.23 -7.88
N GLU A 87 3.17 15.14 -8.66
CA GLU A 87 3.41 15.23 -10.10
C GLU A 87 4.90 15.41 -10.40
N ALA A 88 5.55 16.39 -9.76
CA ALA A 88 6.99 16.61 -9.92
C ALA A 88 7.84 15.39 -9.51
N ALA A 89 7.42 14.63 -8.50
CA ALA A 89 8.10 13.39 -8.11
C ALA A 89 7.94 12.27 -9.15
N VAL A 90 6.75 12.11 -9.74
CA VAL A 90 6.49 11.16 -10.82
C VAL A 90 7.30 11.51 -12.06
N GLU A 91 7.34 12.78 -12.45
CA GLU A 91 8.11 13.24 -13.61
C GLU A 91 9.60 13.00 -13.42
N ARG A 92 10.13 13.32 -12.24
CA ARG A 92 11.54 13.07 -11.91
C ARG A 92 11.89 11.58 -11.96
N ARG A 93 11.00 10.70 -11.48
CA ARG A 93 11.23 9.26 -11.43
C ARG A 93 11.12 8.60 -12.81
N THR A 94 10.23 9.08 -13.66
CA THR A 94 9.87 8.40 -14.92
C THR A 94 10.41 9.09 -16.17
N GLY A 95 10.82 10.36 -16.08
CA GLY A 95 11.20 11.20 -17.21
C GLY A 95 10.03 11.54 -18.14
N ARG A 96 8.79 11.24 -17.75
CA ARG A 96 7.56 11.47 -18.52
C ARG A 96 6.64 12.40 -17.76
N LYS A 97 5.78 13.12 -18.48
CA LYS A 97 4.75 13.96 -17.87
C LYS A 97 3.85 13.14 -16.94
N ALA A 98 3.56 13.68 -15.75
CA ALA A 98 2.72 13.00 -14.78
C ALA A 98 1.29 12.82 -15.30
N ILE A 99 0.67 11.69 -14.96
CA ILE A 99 -0.76 11.45 -15.13
C ILE A 99 -1.51 12.31 -14.10
N PRO A 100 -2.69 12.86 -14.42
CA PRO A 100 -3.45 13.69 -13.50
C PRO A 100 -3.67 13.00 -12.15
N PHE A 101 -3.42 13.76 -11.08
CA PHE A 101 -3.62 13.32 -9.72
C PHE A 101 -5.09 12.94 -9.47
N GLY A 102 -5.30 11.70 -9.05
CA GLY A 102 -6.62 11.16 -8.74
C GLY A 102 -7.24 10.26 -9.81
N ILE A 103 -6.65 10.16 -11.00
CA ILE A 103 -6.95 9.08 -11.93
C ILE A 103 -6.08 7.89 -11.53
N VAL A 104 -6.61 7.04 -10.63
CA VAL A 104 -6.05 5.72 -10.39
C VAL A 104 -6.87 4.73 -11.19
N GLU A 105 -6.56 4.59 -12.48
CA GLU A 105 -6.93 3.38 -13.19
C GLU A 105 -6.07 2.26 -12.60
N VAL A 106 -6.65 1.46 -11.69
CA VAL A 106 -6.08 0.17 -11.34
C VAL A 106 -6.25 -0.71 -12.58
N SER A 107 -5.30 -0.65 -13.51
CA SER A 107 -5.21 -1.65 -14.56
C SER A 107 -4.94 -2.98 -13.88
N SER A 108 -5.93 -3.87 -13.88
CA SER A 108 -5.88 -5.25 -13.39
C SER A 108 -4.79 -6.11 -14.06
N ASP A 109 -4.10 -5.57 -15.07
CA ASP A 109 -3.01 -6.21 -15.81
C ASP A 109 -1.64 -6.12 -15.12
N GLY A 110 -1.55 -5.47 -13.95
CA GLY A 110 -0.37 -5.55 -13.10
C GLY A 110 -0.31 -6.90 -12.41
N ALA A 111 0.36 -7.87 -13.04
CA ALA A 111 0.63 -9.21 -12.53
C ALA A 111 1.28 -9.23 -11.13
N PHE A 112 0.47 -9.04 -10.09
CA PHE A 112 0.73 -9.62 -8.77
C PHE A 112 0.27 -11.07 -8.88
N GLY A 113 1.18 -11.94 -9.33
CA GLY A 113 0.94 -13.37 -9.40
C GLY A 113 0.49 -13.88 -8.04
N ASP A 114 -0.68 -14.51 -8.04
CA ASP A 114 -1.26 -15.17 -6.89
C ASP A 114 -0.28 -16.26 -6.39
N PRO A 115 0.29 -16.13 -5.18
CA PRO A 115 1.27 -17.10 -4.69
C PRO A 115 0.64 -18.46 -4.32
N ASP A 116 -0.68 -18.62 -4.43
CA ASP A 116 -1.43 -19.76 -3.90
C ASP A 116 -1.80 -20.84 -4.93
N GLN A 117 -1.19 -20.84 -6.13
CA GLN A 117 -1.40 -21.88 -7.15
C GLN A 117 -0.27 -22.91 -7.28
N ARG A 118 0.61 -23.06 -6.27
CA ARG A 118 1.63 -24.12 -6.26
C ARG A 118 1.39 -25.15 -5.15
N ALA A 119 0.37 -25.97 -5.37
CA ALA A 119 0.08 -27.21 -4.66
C ALA A 119 -0.89 -27.98 -5.60
N ILE A 120 -0.70 -29.20 -6.08
CA ILE A 120 0.14 -30.36 -5.74
C ILE A 120 0.23 -31.17 -7.05
N ASP A 121 1.43 -31.53 -7.52
CA ASP A 121 1.62 -32.71 -8.38
C ASP A 121 2.58 -33.61 -7.62
N ASP A 122 1.99 -34.47 -6.78
CA ASP A 122 2.70 -35.54 -6.08
C ASP A 122 2.60 -36.78 -6.98
N PRO A 123 3.71 -37.25 -7.60
CA PRO A 123 3.67 -38.49 -8.35
C PRO A 123 3.66 -39.66 -7.37
N GLU A 124 2.50 -40.29 -7.19
CA GLU A 124 2.42 -41.62 -6.61
C GLU A 124 3.04 -42.63 -7.58
N ASP A 125 4.37 -42.82 -7.46
CA ASP A 125 5.06 -44.03 -7.88
C ASP A 125 4.83 -45.12 -6.81
N GLU A 126 3.86 -46.00 -7.01
CA GLU A 126 3.80 -47.29 -6.31
C GLU A 126 4.22 -48.44 -7.25
N ASN A 127 5.28 -49.14 -6.81
CA ASN A 127 5.71 -50.47 -7.24
C ASN A 127 4.76 -51.56 -6.75
#